data_AF-A0ABD3Z8P9-F1
#
_entry.id   AF-A0ABD3Z8P9-F1
#
_cell.length_a   1.000
_cell.length_b   1.000
_cell.length_c   1.000
_cell.angle_alpha   90.00
_cell.angle_beta   90.00
_cell.angle_gamma   90.00
#
_symmetry.space_group_name_H-M   'P 1'
#
loop_
_entity.id
_entity.type
_entity.pdbx_description
1 polymer ?
#
loop_
_entity_poly.entity_id
_entity_poly.type
_entity_poly.pdbx_seq_one_letter_code
_entity_poly.pdbx_strand_id
1 'polypeptide(L)'
;MAGMVFSGWRIYNASPLFPFSFPSSLTLGGWLGGALQWHFAMMWVLGINGLIYCTLGVVTGRFARTFFPISVKGLLKDMSLALRGKLQHADLSHYNMVQKLAYLLAILTGVMLVLSGLVIWKSVQFPLLRELFGGYDTARYIHFFCMSFIVAFVVIHLLMVLLVPKTLLAMLRGR
;
A
#
# COMPACT_ATOMS: atom_id res chain seq x y z
N MET A 1 6.82 2.45 -5.83
CA MET A 1 5.86 3.10 -4.90
C MET A 1 5.93 4.63 -4.97
N ALA A 2 7.07 5.26 -4.67
CA ALA A 2 7.20 6.72 -4.67
C ALA A 2 6.69 7.39 -5.97
N GLY A 3 7.06 6.86 -7.15
CA GLY A 3 6.56 7.37 -8.43
C GLY A 3 5.03 7.33 -8.58
N MET A 4 4.35 6.31 -8.05
CA MET A 4 2.87 6.23 -8.05
C MET A 4 2.27 7.29 -7.13
N VAL A 5 2.84 7.48 -5.94
CA VAL A 5 2.34 8.42 -4.93
C VAL A 5 2.49 9.86 -5.42
N PHE A 6 3.70 10.26 -5.83
CA PHE A 6 3.96 11.65 -6.22
C PHE A 6 3.25 12.06 -7.52
N SER A 7 3.11 11.14 -8.48
CA SER A 7 2.30 11.40 -9.68
C SER A 7 0.80 11.39 -9.34
N GLY A 8 0.35 10.50 -8.45
CA GLY A 8 -1.04 10.44 -7.96
C GLY A 8 -1.47 11.71 -7.25
N TRP A 9 -0.61 12.30 -6.42
CA TRP A 9 -0.87 13.61 -5.80
C TRP A 9 -1.01 14.74 -6.83
N ARG A 10 -0.23 14.72 -7.92
CA ARG A 10 -0.39 15.71 -9.00
C ARG A 10 -1.74 15.54 -9.72
N ILE A 11 -2.16 14.30 -9.96
CA ILE A 11 -3.46 13.97 -10.55
C ILE A 11 -4.60 14.40 -9.63
N TYR A 12 -4.48 14.13 -8.32
CA TYR A 12 -5.42 14.62 -7.31
C TYR A 12 -5.56 16.14 -7.35
N ASN A 13 -4.46 16.89 -7.41
CA ASN A 13 -4.51 18.35 -7.47
C ASN A 13 -5.25 18.91 -8.71
N ALA A 14 -5.36 18.14 -9.80
CA ALA A 14 -6.09 18.58 -10.99
C ALA A 14 -7.61 18.48 -10.84
N SER A 15 -8.09 17.61 -9.96
CA SER A 15 -9.51 17.51 -9.57
C SER A 15 -9.57 17.02 -8.11
N PRO A 16 -9.40 17.93 -7.14
CA PRO A 16 -9.30 17.56 -5.74
C PRO A 16 -10.64 17.13 -5.16
N LEU A 17 -10.61 16.13 -4.26
CA LEU A 17 -11.79 15.65 -3.53
C LEU A 17 -12.05 16.43 -2.23
N PHE A 18 -11.04 17.15 -1.72
CA PHE A 18 -11.07 17.88 -0.46
C PHE A 18 -10.49 19.28 -0.68
N PRO A 19 -10.74 20.26 0.22
CA PRO A 19 -10.26 21.63 0.06
C PRO A 19 -8.77 21.80 0.42
N PHE A 20 -7.91 20.91 -0.09
CA PHE A 20 -6.46 21.02 0.01
C PHE A 20 -5.78 20.53 -1.27
N SER A 21 -4.52 20.90 -1.44
CA SER A 21 -3.67 20.41 -2.51
C SER A 21 -2.29 20.07 -1.97
N PHE A 22 -1.63 19.11 -2.61
CA PHE A 22 -0.26 18.75 -2.28
C PHE A 22 0.73 19.76 -2.87
N PRO A 23 1.81 20.14 -2.16
CA PRO A 23 2.82 21.06 -2.70
C PRO A 23 3.43 20.55 -4.01
N SER A 24 3.50 21.39 -5.04
CA SER A 24 4.00 21.00 -6.36
C SER A 24 5.42 20.42 -6.34
N SER A 25 6.27 20.87 -5.41
CA SER A 25 7.63 20.35 -5.19
C SER A 25 7.69 18.89 -4.74
N LEU A 26 6.62 18.38 -4.14
CA LEU A 26 6.47 16.98 -3.70
C LEU A 26 5.74 16.12 -4.73
N THR A 27 5.35 16.69 -5.88
CA THR A 27 4.61 15.98 -6.92
C THR A 27 5.50 15.65 -8.12
N LEU A 28 5.12 14.63 -8.90
CA LEU A 28 5.86 14.17 -10.07
C LEU A 28 5.10 14.47 -11.36
N GLY A 29 5.82 14.89 -12.41
CA GLY A 29 5.29 15.08 -13.76
C GLY A 29 5.05 16.53 -14.18
N GLY A 30 5.19 17.51 -13.26
CA GLY A 30 5.12 18.95 -13.53
C GLY A 30 3.72 19.47 -13.85
N TRP A 31 3.05 18.87 -14.83
CA TRP A 31 1.70 19.17 -15.28
C TRP A 31 0.85 17.88 -15.34
N LEU A 32 -0.46 18.01 -15.65
CA LEU A 32 -1.40 16.88 -15.58
C LEU A 32 -1.00 15.72 -16.52
N GLY A 33 -0.72 15.97 -17.79
CA GLY A 33 -0.36 14.91 -18.73
C GLY A 33 0.98 14.25 -18.40
N GLY A 34 1.96 15.01 -17.93
CA GLY A 34 3.23 14.45 -17.44
C GLY A 34 3.03 13.57 -16.21
N ALA A 35 2.14 13.97 -15.29
CA ALA A 35 1.77 13.13 -14.15
C ALA A 35 1.08 11.85 -14.57
N LEU A 36 0.13 11.92 -15.52
CA LEU A 36 -0.53 10.74 -16.07
C LEU A 36 0.46 9.77 -16.73
N GLN A 37 1.42 10.27 -17.51
CA GLN A 37 2.48 9.45 -18.12
C GLN A 37 3.30 8.70 -17.06
N TRP A 38 3.79 9.41 -16.03
CA TRP A 38 4.53 8.78 -14.93
C TRP A 38 3.67 7.79 -14.14
N HIS A 39 2.41 8.11 -13.90
CA HIS A 39 1.51 7.26 -13.14
C HIS A 39 1.23 5.97 -13.89
N PHE A 40 0.91 6.02 -15.19
CA PHE A 40 0.67 4.81 -15.99
C PHE A 40 1.92 3.97 -16.18
N ALA A 41 3.09 4.60 -16.38
CA ALA A 41 4.35 3.87 -16.44
C ALA A 41 4.61 3.08 -15.16
N MET A 42 4.43 3.71 -13.99
CA MET A 42 4.63 3.07 -12.70
C MET A 42 3.51 2.11 -12.31
N MET A 43 2.29 2.30 -12.85
CA MET A 43 1.15 1.43 -12.63
C MET A 43 1.41 0.05 -13.19
N TRP A 44 1.99 -0.07 -14.39
CA TRP A 44 2.36 -1.37 -14.95
C TRP A 44 3.43 -2.08 -14.13
N VAL A 45 4.44 -1.34 -13.66
CA VAL A 45 5.46 -1.90 -12.76
C VAL A 45 4.79 -2.42 -11.48
N LEU A 46 3.93 -1.63 -10.83
CA LEU A 46 3.21 -2.05 -9.64
C LEU A 46 2.30 -3.24 -9.90
N GLY A 47 1.50 -3.19 -10.97
CA GLY A 47 0.49 -4.19 -11.30
C GLY A 47 1.10 -5.54 -11.64
N ILE A 48 2.12 -5.57 -12.48
CA ILE A 48 2.82 -6.81 -12.87
C ILE A 48 3.54 -7.41 -11.67
N ASN A 49 4.32 -6.61 -10.92
CA ASN A 49 5.03 -7.12 -9.74
C ASN A 49 4.06 -7.59 -8.66
N GLY A 50 2.98 -6.85 -8.42
CA GLY A 50 1.94 -7.22 -7.47
C GLY A 50 1.24 -8.51 -7.87
N LEU A 51 0.91 -8.68 -9.15
CA LEU A 51 0.30 -9.90 -9.67
C LEU A 51 1.23 -11.11 -9.46
N ILE A 52 2.50 -11.01 -9.88
CA ILE A 52 3.49 -12.09 -9.67
C ILE A 52 3.62 -12.42 -8.18
N TYR A 53 3.77 -11.41 -7.33
CA TYR A 53 3.90 -11.60 -5.88
C TYR A 53 2.69 -12.30 -5.27
N CYS A 54 1.48 -11.86 -5.62
CA CYS A 54 0.24 -12.45 -5.13
C CYS A 54 0.06 -13.88 -5.64
N THR A 55 0.27 -14.13 -6.93
CA THR A 55 0.18 -15.47 -7.52
C THR A 55 1.16 -16.43 -6.87
N LEU A 56 2.44 -16.05 -6.74
CA LEU A 56 3.43 -16.88 -6.06
C LEU A 56 3.06 -17.09 -4.58
N GLY A 57 2.59 -16.06 -3.89
CA GLY A 57 2.20 -16.14 -2.49
C GLY A 57 1.04 -17.11 -2.23
N VAL A 58 0.08 -17.16 -3.15
CA VAL A 58 -1.07 -18.09 -3.11
C VAL A 58 -0.64 -19.50 -3.53
N VAL A 59 0.01 -19.66 -4.70
CA VAL A 59 0.40 -20.98 -5.25
C VAL A 59 1.37 -21.72 -4.34
N THR A 60 2.32 -21.01 -3.72
CA THR A 60 3.27 -21.63 -2.78
C THR A 60 2.70 -21.83 -1.37
N GLY A 61 1.46 -21.41 -1.11
CA GLY A 61 0.87 -21.39 0.23
C GLY A 61 1.62 -20.50 1.23
N ARG A 62 2.50 -19.61 0.76
CA ARG A 62 3.30 -18.73 1.62
C ARG A 62 2.42 -17.82 2.46
N PHE A 63 1.33 -17.29 1.89
CA PHE A 63 0.41 -16.42 2.65
C PHE A 63 -0.24 -17.15 3.82
N ALA A 64 -0.72 -18.38 3.61
CA ALA A 64 -1.28 -19.21 4.67
C ALA A 64 -0.24 -19.49 5.77
N ARG A 65 0.96 -19.95 5.38
CA ARG A 65 2.04 -20.31 6.34
C ARG A 65 2.60 -19.12 7.10
N THR A 66 2.65 -17.93 6.49
CA THR A 66 3.28 -16.74 7.08
C THR A 66 2.29 -15.96 7.95
N PHE A 67 1.07 -15.73 7.46
CA PHE A 67 0.13 -14.81 8.10
C PHE A 67 -0.86 -15.49 9.05
N PHE A 68 -1.11 -16.79 8.91
CA PHE A 68 -2.06 -17.51 9.75
C PHE A 68 -1.37 -18.46 10.75
N PRO A 69 -1.98 -18.73 11.92
CA PRO A 69 -3.25 -18.18 12.41
C PRO A 69 -3.12 -16.74 12.94
N ILE A 70 -4.17 -15.94 12.76
CA ILE A 70 -4.29 -14.61 13.36
C ILE A 70 -5.05 -14.75 14.69
N SER A 71 -4.39 -14.43 15.81
CA SER A 71 -5.01 -14.47 17.14
C SER A 71 -5.36 -13.06 17.61
N VAL A 72 -6.65 -12.81 17.92
CA VAL A 72 -7.12 -11.52 18.44
C VAL A 72 -6.47 -11.19 19.79
N LYS A 73 -6.31 -12.19 20.67
CA LYS A 73 -5.61 -12.01 21.96
C LYS A 73 -4.13 -11.66 21.75
N GLY A 74 -3.49 -12.30 20.77
CA GLY A 74 -2.10 -12.00 20.39
C GLY A 74 -1.95 -10.60 19.81
N LEU A 75 -2.90 -10.18 18.96
CA LEU A 75 -2.92 -8.84 18.37
C LEU A 75 -3.02 -7.75 19.45
N LEU A 76 -3.95 -7.89 20.41
CA LEU A 76 -4.11 -6.90 21.48
C LEU A 76 -2.86 -6.80 22.37
N LYS A 77 -2.23 -7.94 22.68
CA LYS A 77 -0.98 -8.00 23.45
C LYS A 77 0.15 -7.31 22.69
N ASP A 78 0.37 -7.67 21.43
CA ASP A 78 1.44 -7.11 20.60
C ASP A 78 1.21 -5.63 20.31
N MET A 79 -0.03 -5.20 20.11
CA MET A 79 -0.38 -3.78 19.93
C MET A 79 -0.06 -2.97 21.19
N SER A 80 -0.39 -3.48 22.38
CA SER A 80 -0.05 -2.83 23.66
C SER A 80 1.46 -2.75 23.87
N LEU A 81 2.21 -3.80 23.51
CA LEU A 81 3.67 -3.82 23.59
C LEU A 81 4.32 -2.89 22.57
N ALA A 82 3.76 -2.79 21.36
CA ALA A 82 4.22 -1.88 20.30
C ALA A 82 4.04 -0.42 20.72
N LEU A 83 2.87 -0.05 21.25
CA LEU A 83 2.59 1.29 21.78
C LEU A 83 3.51 1.67 22.94
N ARG A 84 3.96 0.69 23.74
CA ARG A 84 4.90 0.89 24.85
C ARG A 84 6.37 0.87 24.42
N GLY A 85 6.67 0.67 23.12
CA GLY A 85 8.04 0.54 22.62
C GLY A 85 8.79 -0.69 23.12
N LYS A 86 8.09 -1.66 23.73
CA LYS A 86 8.67 -2.86 24.36
C LYS A 86 8.53 -4.12 23.50
N LEU A 87 8.21 -3.95 22.22
CA LEU A 87 8.09 -5.08 21.31
C LEU A 87 9.48 -5.69 21.06
N GLN A 88 9.81 -6.74 21.80
CA GLN A 88 11.08 -7.45 21.65
C GLN A 88 11.07 -8.24 20.33
N HIS A 89 11.97 -7.86 19.42
CA HIS A 89 12.21 -8.56 18.15
C HIS A 89 13.27 -9.64 18.40
N ALA A 90 12.96 -10.63 19.24
CA ALA A 90 13.91 -11.66 19.64
C ALA A 90 14.30 -12.59 18.47
N ASP A 91 13.42 -12.72 17.47
CA ASP A 91 13.68 -13.46 16.23
C ASP A 91 13.25 -12.62 15.02
N LEU A 92 14.22 -12.25 14.17
CA LEU A 92 13.99 -11.47 12.95
C LEU A 92 13.26 -12.28 11.87
N SER A 93 13.24 -13.61 11.99
CA SER A 93 12.57 -14.50 11.03
C SER A 93 11.07 -14.62 11.26
N HIS A 94 10.58 -14.23 12.44
CA HIS A 94 9.19 -14.41 12.84
C HIS A 94 8.44 -13.07 12.95
N TYR A 95 7.38 -12.92 12.17
CA TYR A 95 6.52 -11.75 12.24
C TYR A 95 5.64 -11.77 13.49
N ASN A 96 5.59 -10.66 14.22
CA ASN A 96 4.60 -10.48 15.30
C ASN A 96 3.18 -10.28 14.73
N MET A 97 2.15 -10.34 15.58
CA MET A 97 0.75 -10.30 15.11
C MET A 97 0.39 -8.96 14.45
N VAL A 98 0.94 -7.85 14.97
CA VAL A 98 0.73 -6.52 14.39
C VAL A 98 1.35 -6.43 12.99
N GLN A 99 2.57 -6.96 12.81
CA GLN A 99 3.23 -7.03 11.50
C GLN A 99 2.46 -7.91 10.52
N LYS A 100 2.03 -9.11 10.94
CA LYS A 100 1.22 -10.00 10.08
C LYS A 100 -0.03 -9.29 9.58
N LEU A 101 -0.77 -8.64 10.49
CA LEU A 101 -1.98 -7.90 10.13
C LEU A 101 -1.66 -6.69 9.24
N ALA A 102 -0.63 -5.92 9.57
CA ALA A 102 -0.24 -4.74 8.79
C ALA A 102 0.16 -5.11 7.36
N TYR A 103 0.92 -6.20 7.16
CA TYR A 103 1.27 -6.69 5.84
C TYR A 103 0.06 -7.23 5.08
N LEU A 104 -0.85 -7.96 5.74
CA LEU A 104 -2.07 -8.43 5.12
C LEU A 104 -2.95 -7.26 4.64
N LEU A 105 -3.13 -6.25 5.48
CA LEU A 105 -3.86 -5.03 5.13
C LEU A 105 -3.17 -4.27 3.99
N ALA A 106 -1.83 -4.19 3.99
CA ALA A 106 -1.08 -3.56 2.90
C ALA A 106 -1.29 -4.30 1.56
N ILE A 107 -1.28 -5.64 1.56
CA ILE A 107 -1.56 -6.45 0.36
C ILE A 107 -2.99 -6.20 -0.13
N LEU A 108 -3.98 -6.29 0.75
CA LEU A 108 -5.39 -6.05 0.40
C LEU A 108 -5.62 -4.62 -0.13
N THR A 109 -4.99 -3.63 0.51
CA THR A 109 -5.05 -2.24 0.06
C THR A 109 -4.39 -2.05 -1.30
N GLY A 110 -3.27 -2.74 -1.56
CA GLY A 110 -2.62 -2.77 -2.87
C GLY A 110 -3.54 -3.31 -3.96
N VAL A 111 -4.28 -4.39 -3.68
CA VAL A 111 -5.30 -4.93 -4.61
C VAL A 111 -6.42 -3.92 -4.84
N MET A 112 -6.95 -3.30 -3.78
CA MET A 112 -7.99 -2.27 -3.89
C MET A 112 -7.53 -1.04 -4.67
N LEU A 113 -6.26 -0.62 -4.54
CA LEU A 113 -5.67 0.45 -5.34
C LEU A 113 -5.69 0.13 -6.83
N VAL A 114 -5.29 -1.08 -7.20
CA VAL A 114 -5.29 -1.51 -8.61
C VAL A 114 -6.71 -1.55 -9.16
N LEU A 115 -7.65 -2.16 -8.43
CA LEU A 115 -9.05 -2.28 -8.87
C LEU A 115 -9.74 -0.91 -9.01
N SER A 116 -9.63 -0.05 -7.99
CA SER A 116 -10.17 1.32 -8.06
C SER A 116 -9.48 2.15 -9.15
N GLY A 117 -8.17 1.97 -9.36
CA GLY A 117 -7.42 2.62 -10.44
C GLY A 117 -7.91 2.21 -11.83
N LEU A 118 -8.27 0.94 -12.03
CA LEU A 118 -8.87 0.47 -13.29
C LEU A 118 -10.25 1.11 -13.55
N VAL A 119 -11.07 1.27 -12.52
CA VAL A 119 -12.35 1.99 -12.63
C VAL A 119 -12.13 3.45 -13.02
N ILE A 120 -11.16 4.13 -12.41
CA ILE A 120 -10.85 5.53 -12.72
C ILE A 120 -10.25 5.69 -14.13
N TRP A 121 -9.40 4.76 -14.55
CA TRP A 121 -8.75 4.84 -15.87
C TRP A 121 -9.68 4.44 -17.02
N LYS A 122 -10.40 3.33 -16.85
CA LYS A 122 -11.17 2.67 -17.91
C LYS A 122 -12.62 2.37 -17.50
N SER A 123 -13.25 3.33 -16.83
CA SER A 123 -14.64 3.31 -16.34
C SER A 123 -15.66 2.69 -17.31
N VAL A 124 -15.59 3.06 -18.60
CA VAL A 124 -16.49 2.57 -19.65
C VAL A 124 -16.19 1.13 -20.06
N GLN A 125 -14.92 0.69 -19.99
CA GLN A 125 -14.52 -0.67 -20.36
C GLN A 125 -14.75 -1.67 -19.22
N PHE A 126 -14.89 -1.19 -17.98
CA PHE A 126 -15.17 -2.03 -16.80
C PHE A 126 -16.47 -1.60 -16.08
N PRO A 127 -17.64 -1.68 -16.75
CA PRO A 127 -18.90 -1.19 -16.19
C PRO A 127 -19.34 -1.95 -14.93
N LEU A 128 -19.16 -3.27 -14.89
CA LEU A 128 -19.48 -4.08 -13.71
C LEU A 128 -18.61 -3.70 -12.51
N LEU A 129 -17.29 -3.54 -12.72
CA LEU A 129 -16.38 -3.16 -11.63
C LEU A 129 -16.71 -1.75 -11.12
N ARG A 130 -17.03 -0.82 -12.01
CA ARG A 130 -17.51 0.52 -11.65
C ARG A 130 -18.75 0.45 -10.76
N GLU A 131 -19.72 -0.39 -11.09
CA GLU A 131 -20.95 -0.57 -10.31
C GLU A 131 -20.67 -1.17 -8.93
N LEU A 132 -19.79 -2.18 -8.84
CA LEU A 132 -19.36 -2.75 -7.56
C LEU A 132 -18.66 -1.73 -6.65
N PHE A 133 -17.96 -0.76 -7.22
CA PHE A 133 -17.34 0.34 -6.48
C PHE A 133 -18.32 1.49 -6.18
N GLY A 134 -19.59 1.41 -6.60
CA GLY A 134 -20.59 2.46 -6.38
C GLY A 134 -20.43 3.67 -7.30
N GLY A 135 -19.81 3.50 -8.46
CA GLY A 135 -19.62 4.55 -9.47
C GLY A 135 -18.19 5.11 -9.55
N TYR A 136 -17.98 5.99 -10.54
CA TYR A 136 -16.67 6.59 -10.81
C TYR A 136 -16.19 7.47 -9.65
N ASP A 137 -17.07 8.33 -9.12
CA ASP A 137 -16.69 9.24 -8.04
C ASP A 137 -16.39 8.50 -6.73
N THR A 138 -17.20 7.50 -6.38
CA THR A 138 -16.94 6.64 -5.22
C THR A 138 -15.60 5.91 -5.36
N ALA A 139 -15.26 5.42 -6.56
CA ALA A 139 -13.95 4.82 -6.82
C ALA A 139 -12.79 5.78 -6.59
N ARG A 140 -12.95 7.08 -6.89
CA ARG A 140 -11.92 8.11 -6.59
C ARG A 140 -11.69 8.28 -5.10
N TYR A 141 -12.75 8.28 -4.29
CA TYR A 141 -12.62 8.32 -2.83
C TYR A 141 -11.92 7.06 -2.30
N ILE A 142 -12.36 5.88 -2.74
CA ILE A 142 -11.74 4.61 -2.35
C ILE A 142 -10.25 4.61 -2.71
N HIS A 143 -9.90 4.99 -3.94
CA HIS A 143 -8.52 5.07 -4.39
C HIS A 143 -7.69 6.03 -3.54
N PHE A 144 -8.23 7.21 -3.24
CA PHE A 144 -7.57 8.21 -2.39
C PHE A 144 -7.31 7.68 -0.97
N PHE A 145 -8.30 7.04 -0.34
CA PHE A 145 -8.13 6.47 1.01
C PHE A 145 -7.13 5.30 1.02
N CYS A 146 -7.18 4.42 0.03
CA CYS A 146 -6.20 3.34 -0.09
C CYS A 146 -4.78 3.88 -0.32
N MET A 147 -4.61 4.91 -1.15
CA MET A 147 -3.32 5.58 -1.35
C MET A 147 -2.81 6.19 -0.05
N SER A 148 -3.68 6.90 0.69
CA SER A 148 -3.35 7.52 1.97
C SER A 148 -2.93 6.49 3.01
N PHE A 149 -3.64 5.35 3.09
CA PHE A 149 -3.27 4.24 3.95
C PHE A 149 -1.89 3.68 3.62
N ILE A 150 -1.59 3.44 2.33
CA ILE A 150 -0.28 2.92 1.92
C ILE A 150 0.84 3.92 2.24
N VAL A 151 0.61 5.22 2.06
CA VAL A 151 1.59 6.25 2.45
C VAL A 151 1.84 6.20 3.96
N ALA A 152 0.78 6.16 4.78
CA ALA A 152 0.90 6.06 6.23
C ALA A 152 1.63 4.77 6.65
N PHE A 153 1.29 3.63 6.05
CA PHE A 153 1.96 2.35 6.27
C PHE A 153 3.46 2.45 5.95
N VAL A 154 3.84 3.02 4.81
CA VAL A 154 5.25 3.17 4.42
C VAL A 154 5.99 4.07 5.40
N VAL A 155 5.40 5.20 5.81
CA VAL A 155 6.03 6.11 6.80
C VAL A 155 6.27 5.38 8.12
N ILE A 156 5.24 4.73 8.68
CA ILE A 156 5.35 3.97 9.94
C ILE A 156 6.37 2.84 9.80
N HIS A 157 6.33 2.11 8.69
CA HIS A 157 7.26 1.01 8.42
C HIS A 157 8.73 1.50 8.37
N LEU A 158 9.00 2.60 7.67
CA LEU A 158 10.35 3.18 7.60
C LEU A 158 10.83 3.68 8.96
N LEU A 159 9.95 4.32 9.76
CA LEU A 159 10.28 4.72 11.13
C LEU A 159 10.67 3.51 11.99
N MET A 160 9.92 2.41 11.91
CA MET A 160 10.22 1.17 12.64
C MET A 160 11.56 0.56 12.22
N VAL A 161 11.88 0.59 10.92
CA VAL A 161 13.17 0.09 10.40
C VAL A 161 14.33 0.96 10.87
N LEU A 162 14.17 2.29 10.89
CA LEU A 162 15.19 3.21 11.39
C LEU A 162 15.44 3.06 12.90
N LEU A 163 14.40 2.76 13.69
CA LEU A 163 14.53 2.49 15.12
C LEU A 163 15.27 1.18 15.42
N VAL A 164 15.31 0.23 14.47
CA VAL A 164 16.00 -1.05 14.62
C VAL A 164 16.94 -1.31 13.43
N PRO A 165 18.12 -0.65 13.35
CA PRO A 165 19.00 -0.68 12.18
C PRO A 165 19.49 -2.08 11.76
N LYS A 166 19.52 -3.02 12.71
CA LYS A 166 19.85 -4.44 12.44
C LYS A 166 18.90 -5.06 11.42
N THR A 167 17.64 -4.64 11.39
CA THR A 167 16.63 -5.10 10.41
C THR A 167 16.99 -4.63 9.00
N LEU A 168 17.46 -3.39 8.84
CA LEU A 168 17.86 -2.84 7.54
C LEU A 168 19.03 -3.61 6.93
N LEU A 169 20.05 -3.95 7.75
CA LEU A 169 21.19 -4.73 7.30
C LEU A 169 20.78 -6.13 6.85
N ALA A 170 19.88 -6.79 7.58
CA ALA A 170 19.33 -8.09 7.21
C ALA A 170 18.53 -8.02 5.90
N MET A 171 17.73 -6.96 5.70
CA MET A 171 16.98 -6.74 4.46
C MET A 171 17.88 -6.55 3.24
N LEU A 172 19.01 -5.85 3.39
CA LEU A 172 19.96 -5.60 2.29
C LEU A 172 20.84 -6.83 1.97
N ARG A 173 21.19 -7.63 2.99
CA ARG A 173 22.11 -8.77 2.83
C ARG A 173 21.40 -10.11 2.62
N GLY A 174 20.10 -10.17 2.90
CA GLY A 174 19.32 -11.41 2.86
C GLY A 174 19.68 -12.42 3.96
N ARG A 175 20.47 -11.99 4.97
CA ARG A 175 20.94 -12.76 6.13
C ARG A 175 21.22 -11.84 7.30
#